data_AF-A0A8D0XA96-F1
#
_entry.id   AF-A0A8D0XA96-F1
#
_cell.length_a   1.000
_cell.length_b   1.000
_cell.length_c   1.000
_cell.angle_alpha   90.00
_cell.angle_beta   90.00
_cell.angle_gamma   90.00
#
_symmetry.space_group_name_H-M   'P 1'
#
loop_
_entity.id
_entity.type
_entity.pdbx_description
1 polymer ?
#
loop_
_entity_poly.entity_id
_entity_poly.type
_entity_poly.pdbx_seq_one_letter_code
_entity_poly.pdbx_strand_id
1 'polypeptide(L)'
;MVYDDANKKWVPAGGSTGFSRVHIYHHTGNNTFRVVGRKIQDHQVVINCAIPKGLKYNQATQTFHQWRDARQVYGLNFGSKEDANVFASAMMHALEVLNSQEAAQSKVTATQESTNLRCIFCGPTLPRQNSQLPAQVQNGPSQEELEIQRRQLQEQQRQKELERERLERERMERERLERERLERERLERERLEQEQLERERQERERQERQERLERERQERERLERLERLDRERQERERQEQLEREQLEWERERRVSSAAAPASVETPLNSVLGDSSASEPGLQAASQPAETPAQQGIVLGPPAPPPPPPLPPGPAQ
;
A
#
# COMPACT_ATOMS: atom_id res chain seq x y z
N MET A 1 -6.84 -5.73 -15.02
CA MET A 1 -6.35 -7.03 -15.54
C MET A 1 -7.51 -7.77 -16.17
N VAL A 2 -7.23 -8.71 -17.07
CA VAL A 2 -8.22 -9.66 -17.59
C VAL A 2 -7.71 -11.08 -17.36
N TYR A 3 -8.61 -12.04 -17.15
CA TYR A 3 -8.23 -13.44 -17.01
C TYR A 3 -8.16 -14.11 -18.38
N ASP A 4 -7.01 -14.69 -18.69
CA ASP A 4 -6.78 -15.51 -19.87
C ASP A 4 -7.13 -16.96 -19.53
N ASP A 5 -8.33 -17.39 -19.92
CA ASP A 5 -8.85 -18.74 -19.65
C ASP A 5 -7.99 -19.85 -20.32
N ALA A 6 -7.28 -19.55 -21.43
CA ALA A 6 -6.43 -20.53 -22.13
C ALA A 6 -5.12 -20.77 -21.39
N ASN A 7 -4.48 -19.71 -20.89
CA ASN A 7 -3.25 -19.80 -20.10
C ASN A 7 -3.49 -19.87 -18.56
N LYS A 8 -4.76 -19.86 -18.12
CA LYS A 8 -5.18 -19.85 -16.71
C LYS A 8 -4.50 -18.78 -15.85
N LYS A 9 -4.25 -17.59 -16.42
CA LYS A 9 -3.46 -16.53 -15.79
C LYS A 9 -4.10 -15.16 -15.93
N TRP A 10 -3.83 -14.28 -14.97
CA TRP A 10 -4.19 -12.86 -15.10
C TRP A 10 -3.18 -12.13 -15.98
N VAL A 11 -3.66 -11.39 -16.98
CA VAL A 11 -2.84 -10.56 -17.88
C VAL A 11 -3.22 -9.08 -17.77
N PRO A 12 -2.28 -8.14 -18.01
CA PRO A 12 -2.59 -6.72 -17.99
C PRO A 12 -3.61 -6.35 -19.07
N ALA A 13 -4.61 -5.54 -18.68
CA ALA A 13 -5.54 -4.96 -19.65
C ALA A 13 -4.83 -3.83 -20.41
N GLY A 14 -4.89 -3.84 -21.74
CA GLY A 14 -4.13 -2.92 -22.59
C GLY A 14 -2.69 -3.37 -22.92
N GLY A 15 -2.31 -4.61 -22.59
CA GLY A 15 -1.03 -5.21 -23.02
C GLY A 15 0.20 -4.86 -22.17
N SER A 16 0.18 -3.75 -21.42
CA SER A 16 1.25 -3.36 -20.49
C SER A 16 0.73 -3.20 -19.05
N THR A 17 1.57 -3.52 -18.06
CA THR A 17 1.27 -3.30 -16.64
C THR A 17 1.21 -1.80 -16.30
N GLY A 18 0.72 -1.47 -15.10
CA GLY A 18 0.66 -0.09 -14.59
C GLY A 18 -0.72 0.35 -14.10
N PHE A 19 -0.73 1.36 -13.24
CA PHE A 19 -1.96 1.89 -12.63
C PHE A 19 -2.85 2.63 -13.63
N SER A 20 -4.16 2.53 -13.40
CA SER A 20 -5.21 3.17 -14.20
C SER A 20 -6.21 3.83 -13.28
N ARG A 21 -6.68 5.02 -13.63
CA ARG A 21 -7.83 5.64 -12.96
C ARG A 21 -9.11 5.02 -13.55
N VAL A 22 -9.93 4.43 -12.70
CA VAL A 22 -11.15 3.70 -13.08
C VAL A 22 -12.36 4.43 -12.52
N HIS A 23 -13.35 4.68 -13.38
CA HIS A 23 -14.62 5.28 -12.98
C HIS A 23 -15.79 4.39 -13.38
N ILE A 24 -16.87 4.48 -12.61
CA ILE A 24 -18.19 3.96 -12.98
C ILE A 24 -19.00 5.16 -13.50
N TYR A 25 -19.34 5.13 -14.79
CA TYR A 25 -20.20 6.13 -15.41
C TYR A 25 -21.65 5.69 -15.38
N HIS A 26 -22.56 6.59 -15.00
CA HIS A 26 -24.01 6.43 -15.09
C HIS A 26 -24.55 7.29 -16.23
N HIS A 27 -25.31 6.69 -17.13
CA HIS A 27 -26.06 7.40 -18.16
C HIS A 27 -27.54 7.43 -17.74
N THR A 28 -27.97 8.52 -17.12
CA THR A 28 -29.31 8.68 -16.54
C THR A 28 -30.44 8.42 -17.55
N GLY A 29 -30.34 8.95 -18.78
CA GLY A 29 -31.40 8.87 -19.79
C GLY A 29 -31.78 7.47 -20.27
N ASN A 30 -30.91 6.47 -20.12
CA ASN A 30 -31.20 5.06 -20.41
C ASN A 30 -30.95 4.14 -19.20
N ASN A 31 -30.68 4.75 -18.03
CA ASN A 31 -30.28 4.09 -16.78
C ASN A 31 -29.19 3.01 -16.93
N THR A 32 -28.19 3.22 -17.79
CA THR A 32 -27.08 2.27 -17.96
C THR A 32 -25.84 2.68 -17.17
N PHE A 33 -25.09 1.69 -16.70
CA PHE A 33 -23.81 1.88 -16.03
C PHE A 33 -22.67 1.23 -16.82
N ARG A 34 -21.48 1.85 -16.81
CA ARG A 34 -20.26 1.33 -17.47
C ARG A 34 -19.03 1.56 -16.62
N VAL A 35 -18.13 0.57 -16.56
CA VAL A 35 -16.77 0.75 -16.00
C VAL A 35 -15.84 1.20 -17.11
N VAL A 36 -15.16 2.33 -16.91
CA VAL A 36 -14.13 2.84 -17.82
C VAL A 36 -12.84 3.06 -17.05
N GLY A 37 -11.79 2.34 -17.45
CA GLY A 37 -10.44 2.46 -16.89
C GLY A 37 -9.48 3.08 -17.90
N ARG A 38 -8.78 4.14 -17.50
CA ARG A 38 -7.73 4.79 -18.31
C ARG A 38 -6.40 4.77 -17.58
N LYS A 39 -5.32 4.35 -18.26
CA LYS A 39 -3.96 4.41 -17.71
C LYS A 39 -3.60 5.82 -17.26
N ILE A 40 -2.82 5.92 -16.18
CA ILE A 40 -2.42 7.23 -15.63
C ILE A 40 -1.35 7.89 -16.51
N GLN A 41 -0.47 7.09 -17.14
CA GLN A 41 0.70 7.55 -17.90
C GLN A 41 0.37 8.15 -19.29
N ASP A 42 -0.50 7.49 -20.05
CA ASP A 42 -0.78 7.80 -21.47
C ASP A 42 -2.28 8.01 -21.77
N HIS A 43 -3.13 7.94 -20.74
CA HIS A 43 -4.60 8.00 -20.83
C HIS A 43 -5.23 6.96 -21.78
N GLN A 44 -4.53 5.87 -22.10
CA GLN A 44 -5.04 4.75 -22.89
C GLN A 44 -6.25 4.14 -22.18
N VAL A 45 -7.35 3.92 -22.91
CA VAL A 45 -8.53 3.20 -22.40
C VAL A 45 -8.20 1.71 -22.36
N VAL A 46 -8.07 1.15 -21.15
CA VAL A 46 -7.72 -0.26 -20.94
C VAL A 46 -8.92 -1.13 -20.54
N ILE A 47 -9.99 -0.51 -20.03
CA ILE A 47 -11.25 -1.18 -19.69
C ILE A 47 -12.39 -0.28 -20.17
N ASN A 48 -13.37 -0.85 -20.88
CA ASN A 48 -14.63 -0.21 -21.24
C ASN A 48 -15.72 -1.28 -21.34
N CYS A 49 -16.28 -1.68 -20.19
CA CYS A 49 -17.33 -2.70 -20.12
C CYS A 49 -18.64 -2.11 -19.59
N ALA A 50 -19.77 -2.61 -20.10
CA ALA A 50 -21.07 -2.31 -19.52
C ALA A 50 -21.26 -3.11 -18.21
N ILE A 51 -22.05 -2.56 -17.29
CA ILE A 51 -22.54 -3.26 -16.10
C ILE A 51 -23.99 -3.70 -16.41
N PRO A 52 -24.23 -4.95 -16.83
CA PRO A 52 -25.58 -5.47 -16.99
C PRO A 52 -26.24 -5.73 -15.63
N LYS A 53 -27.57 -5.83 -15.63
CA LYS A 53 -28.35 -6.27 -14.47
C LYS A 53 -27.88 -7.67 -14.03
N GLY A 54 -27.88 -7.93 -12.72
CA GLY A 54 -27.45 -9.22 -12.17
C GLY A 54 -25.95 -9.57 -12.38
N LEU A 55 -25.09 -8.61 -12.77
CA LEU A 55 -23.64 -8.82 -12.82
C LEU A 55 -23.14 -9.28 -11.44
N LYS A 56 -22.40 -10.40 -11.43
CA LYS A 56 -21.81 -10.96 -10.21
C LYS A 56 -20.46 -10.31 -9.94
N TYR A 57 -20.47 -9.37 -9.00
CA TYR A 57 -19.28 -8.74 -8.45
C TYR A 57 -18.73 -9.56 -7.27
N ASN A 58 -17.43 -9.84 -7.26
CA ASN A 58 -16.77 -10.62 -6.22
C ASN A 58 -15.55 -9.87 -5.66
N GLN A 59 -15.53 -9.66 -4.35
CA GLN A 59 -14.42 -9.07 -3.61
C GLN A 59 -13.49 -10.20 -3.15
N ALA A 60 -12.64 -10.70 -4.06
CA ALA A 60 -11.83 -11.90 -3.83
C ALA A 60 -10.73 -11.70 -2.78
N THR A 61 -10.18 -10.49 -2.67
CA THR A 61 -9.43 -10.01 -1.49
C THR A 61 -9.78 -8.56 -1.20
N GLN A 62 -9.29 -8.02 -0.08
CA GLN A 62 -9.50 -6.62 0.34
C GLN A 62 -8.97 -5.56 -0.64
N THR A 63 -8.11 -5.92 -1.59
CA THR A 63 -7.60 -5.04 -2.64
C THR A 63 -7.68 -5.66 -4.04
N PHE A 64 -8.33 -6.83 -4.19
CA PHE A 64 -8.50 -7.50 -5.48
C PHE A 64 -9.95 -7.90 -5.72
N HIS A 65 -10.63 -7.16 -6.60
CA HIS A 65 -12.04 -7.38 -6.93
C HIS A 65 -12.18 -7.81 -8.40
N GLN A 66 -13.12 -8.71 -8.67
CA GLN A 66 -13.32 -9.30 -9.99
C GLN A 66 -14.79 -9.44 -10.36
N TRP A 67 -15.08 -9.41 -11.66
CA TRP A 67 -16.41 -9.71 -12.22
C TRP A 67 -16.27 -10.30 -13.61
N ARG A 68 -17.30 -10.99 -14.09
CA ARG A 68 -17.33 -11.61 -15.42
C ARG A 68 -18.41 -10.94 -16.28
N ASP A 69 -18.09 -10.67 -17.55
CA ASP A 69 -19.07 -10.35 -18.59
C ASP A 69 -19.24 -11.54 -19.56
N ALA A 70 -19.97 -11.35 -20.66
CA ALA A 70 -20.18 -12.40 -21.67
C ALA A 70 -18.92 -12.81 -22.46
N ARG A 71 -17.78 -12.11 -22.29
CA ARG A 71 -16.56 -12.29 -23.09
C ARG A 71 -15.34 -12.69 -22.24
N GLN A 72 -15.18 -12.10 -21.06
CA GLN A 72 -13.97 -12.26 -20.23
C GLN A 72 -14.23 -11.98 -18.75
N VAL A 73 -13.25 -12.30 -17.90
CA VAL A 73 -13.23 -11.88 -16.49
C VAL A 73 -12.34 -10.65 -16.36
N TYR A 74 -12.85 -9.61 -15.71
CA TYR A 74 -12.06 -8.45 -15.30
C TYR A 74 -11.63 -8.62 -13.85
N GLY A 75 -10.41 -8.17 -13.56
CA GLY A 75 -9.86 -8.06 -12.21
C GLY A 75 -9.24 -6.69 -12.01
N LEU A 76 -9.60 -6.00 -10.93
CA LEU A 76 -8.95 -4.78 -10.47
C LEU A 76 -8.11 -5.09 -9.24
N ASN A 77 -6.85 -4.70 -9.30
CA ASN A 77 -5.93 -4.66 -8.17
C ASN A 77 -5.80 -3.19 -7.76
N PHE A 78 -6.25 -2.87 -6.54
CA PHE A 78 -6.33 -1.50 -6.03
C PHE A 78 -5.06 -1.12 -5.27
N GLY A 79 -4.65 0.16 -5.36
CA GLY A 79 -3.49 0.67 -4.63
C GLY A 79 -3.70 0.80 -3.12
N SER A 80 -4.95 0.90 -2.68
CA SER A 80 -5.35 0.97 -1.27
C SER A 80 -6.62 0.16 -1.00
N LYS A 81 -6.86 -0.16 0.27
CA LYS A 81 -8.12 -0.77 0.74
C LYS A 81 -9.28 0.22 0.60
N GLU A 82 -8.99 1.49 0.81
CA GLU A 82 -9.92 2.60 0.80
C GLU A 82 -10.52 2.79 -0.61
N ASP A 83 -9.67 2.81 -1.64
CA ASP A 83 -10.10 2.84 -3.05
C ASP A 83 -10.95 1.61 -3.42
N ALA A 84 -10.53 0.43 -2.94
CA ALA A 84 -11.24 -0.83 -3.18
C ALA A 84 -12.67 -0.78 -2.61
N ASN A 85 -12.81 -0.32 -1.36
CA ASN A 85 -14.10 -0.14 -0.68
C ASN A 85 -14.98 0.89 -1.37
N VAL A 86 -14.44 2.07 -1.73
CA VAL A 86 -15.19 3.12 -2.44
C VAL A 86 -15.71 2.62 -3.79
N PHE A 87 -14.88 1.91 -4.55
CA PHE A 87 -15.29 1.31 -5.82
C PHE A 87 -16.35 0.21 -5.61
N ALA A 88 -16.20 -0.63 -4.59
CA ALA A 88 -17.18 -1.66 -4.25
C ALA A 88 -18.54 -1.08 -3.90
N SER A 89 -18.60 -0.05 -3.05
CA SER A 89 -19.86 0.65 -2.70
C SER A 89 -20.53 1.26 -3.93
N ALA A 90 -19.77 1.92 -4.80
CA ALA A 90 -20.29 2.48 -6.05
C ALA A 90 -20.82 1.39 -7.02
N MET A 91 -20.13 0.24 -7.10
CA MET A 91 -20.57 -0.90 -7.90
C MET A 91 -21.86 -1.54 -7.35
N MET A 92 -21.94 -1.76 -6.03
CA MET A 92 -23.14 -2.33 -5.40
C MET A 92 -24.36 -1.43 -5.59
N HIS A 93 -24.20 -0.12 -5.40
CA HIS A 93 -25.26 0.87 -5.66
C HIS A 93 -25.71 0.87 -7.13
N ALA A 94 -24.77 0.79 -8.10
CA ALA A 94 -25.12 0.69 -9.52
C ALA A 94 -25.96 -0.56 -9.83
N LEU A 95 -25.63 -1.71 -9.22
CA LEU A 95 -26.40 -2.96 -9.38
C LEU A 95 -27.79 -2.86 -8.74
N GLU A 96 -27.92 -2.20 -7.58
CA GLU A 96 -29.20 -1.96 -6.90
C GLU A 96 -30.14 -1.06 -7.73
N VAL A 97 -29.63 0.03 -8.30
CA VAL A 97 -30.38 0.93 -9.20
C VAL A 97 -30.83 0.19 -10.47
N LEU A 98 -29.99 -0.68 -11.02
CA LEU A 98 -30.32 -1.52 -12.18
C LEU A 98 -31.43 -2.54 -11.87
N ASN A 99 -31.38 -3.18 -10.70
CA ASN A 99 -32.37 -4.18 -10.28
C ASN A 99 -33.72 -3.52 -9.95
N SER A 100 -33.71 -2.38 -9.23
CA SER A 100 -34.92 -1.66 -8.80
C SER A 100 -35.85 -1.23 -9.95
N GLN A 101 -35.29 -0.99 -11.14
CA GLN A 101 -36.06 -0.54 -12.31
C GLN A 101 -37.06 -1.59 -12.84
N GLU A 102 -36.85 -2.89 -12.57
CA GLU A 102 -37.74 -3.96 -13.02
C GLU A 102 -39.09 -3.95 -12.29
N ALA A 103 -39.09 -3.64 -10.99
CA ALA A 103 -40.31 -3.51 -10.19
C ALA A 103 -41.23 -2.35 -10.66
N ALA A 104 -40.65 -1.34 -11.33
CA ALA A 104 -41.39 -0.23 -11.92
C ALA A 104 -41.90 -0.54 -13.34
N GLN A 105 -41.10 -1.22 -14.18
CA GLN A 105 -41.48 -1.54 -15.56
C GLN A 105 -42.50 -2.69 -15.65
N SER A 106 -42.41 -3.70 -14.79
CA SER A 106 -43.35 -4.83 -14.75
C SER A 106 -44.78 -4.45 -14.30
N LYS A 107 -45.01 -3.21 -13.87
CA LYS A 107 -46.36 -2.67 -13.57
C LYS A 107 -46.99 -1.89 -14.74
N VAL A 108 -46.28 -1.65 -15.83
CA VAL A 108 -46.78 -0.82 -16.96
C VAL A 108 -47.22 -1.65 -18.17
N THR A 109 -46.80 -2.92 -18.27
CA THR A 109 -47.21 -3.85 -19.34
C THR A 109 -48.43 -4.72 -19.00
N ALA A 110 -48.96 -4.64 -17.77
CA ALA A 110 -50.16 -5.35 -17.34
C ALA A 110 -51.43 -4.47 -17.31
N THR A 111 -51.48 -3.40 -18.12
CA THR A 111 -52.66 -2.51 -18.22
C THR A 111 -52.84 -1.92 -19.63
N GLN A 112 -52.78 -2.79 -20.65
CA GLN A 112 -53.20 -2.46 -22.03
C GLN A 112 -54.12 -3.53 -22.65
N GLU A 113 -55.11 -3.99 -21.89
CA GLU A 113 -56.35 -4.59 -22.43
C GLU A 113 -57.58 -4.01 -21.70
N SER A 114 -57.80 -2.70 -21.81
CA SER A 114 -59.04 -2.03 -21.34
C SER A 114 -59.27 -0.67 -22.00
N THR A 115 -59.31 -0.66 -23.34
CA THR A 115 -59.79 0.49 -24.12
C THR A 115 -60.80 0.05 -25.19
N ASN A 116 -61.96 -0.41 -24.73
CA ASN A 116 -63.20 -0.40 -25.52
C ASN A 116 -64.33 0.23 -24.69
N LEU A 117 -64.16 1.51 -24.38
CA LEU A 117 -65.23 2.33 -23.82
C LEU A 117 -66.23 2.64 -24.95
N ARG A 118 -67.45 2.09 -24.87
CA ARG A 118 -68.54 2.42 -25.81
C ARG A 118 -69.79 2.87 -25.06
N CYS A 119 -69.76 4.08 -24.54
CA CYS A 119 -70.97 4.82 -24.17
C CYS A 119 -71.46 5.63 -25.37
N ILE A 120 -72.62 5.27 -25.92
CA ILE A 120 -73.41 6.14 -26.81
C ILE A 120 -74.83 6.24 -26.25
N PHE A 121 -75.42 7.41 -26.51
CA PHE A 121 -76.51 8.04 -25.78
C PHE A 121 -77.91 7.66 -26.31
N CYS A 122 -78.90 7.70 -25.42
CA CYS A 122 -80.36 7.88 -25.62
C CYS A 122 -81.16 7.14 -26.72
N GLY A 123 -82.23 6.47 -26.26
CA GLY A 123 -83.48 6.24 -26.98
C GLY A 123 -84.62 5.97 -25.98
N PRO A 124 -85.78 6.67 -26.03
CA PRO A 124 -86.83 6.52 -25.01
C PRO A 124 -88.02 5.65 -25.47
N THR A 125 -88.60 4.84 -24.56
CA THR A 125 -89.99 4.35 -24.74
C THR A 125 -90.71 4.09 -23.41
N LEU A 126 -92.01 4.39 -23.48
CA LEU A 126 -93.07 4.53 -22.46
C LEU A 126 -93.44 3.25 -21.64
N PRO A 127 -94.33 3.35 -20.62
CA PRO A 127 -94.28 2.51 -19.42
C PRO A 127 -95.24 1.31 -19.44
N ARG A 128 -95.10 0.43 -18.44
CA ARG A 128 -96.15 -0.54 -18.08
C ARG A 128 -96.36 -0.65 -16.56
N GLN A 129 -97.61 -0.89 -16.22
CA GLN A 129 -98.26 -0.75 -14.92
C GLN A 129 -98.16 -2.05 -14.07
N ASN A 130 -98.19 -1.86 -12.74
CA ASN A 130 -99.11 -2.53 -11.78
C ASN A 130 -98.54 -3.39 -10.61
N SER A 131 -99.06 -3.09 -9.41
CA SER A 131 -99.27 -3.93 -8.20
C SER A 131 -98.15 -4.69 -7.45
N GLN A 132 -97.95 -4.29 -6.17
CA GLN A 132 -98.18 -5.09 -4.92
C GLN A 132 -97.61 -6.54 -4.84
N LEU A 133 -96.87 -7.01 -3.80
CA LEU A 133 -97.03 -6.92 -2.33
C LEU A 133 -95.69 -7.35 -1.60
N PRO A 134 -95.56 -7.66 -0.27
CA PRO A 134 -94.41 -7.18 0.54
C PRO A 134 -93.55 -8.23 1.29
N ALA A 135 -92.37 -7.81 1.78
CA ALA A 135 -91.70 -8.18 3.06
C ALA A 135 -90.30 -7.49 3.07
N GLN A 136 -89.95 -6.51 3.91
CA GLN A 136 -89.80 -6.53 5.38
C GLN A 136 -88.94 -7.68 5.93
N VAL A 137 -87.62 -7.49 5.88
CA VAL A 137 -86.63 -8.06 6.83
C VAL A 137 -85.49 -7.04 7.02
N GLN A 138 -85.75 -6.00 7.81
CA GLN A 138 -84.76 -5.00 8.21
C GLN A 138 -83.96 -5.52 9.42
N ASN A 139 -83.10 -6.52 9.22
CA ASN A 139 -82.06 -6.87 10.21
C ASN A 139 -80.82 -5.99 9.97
N GLY A 140 -80.96 -4.70 10.28
CA GLY A 140 -79.79 -3.83 10.47
C GLY A 140 -79.25 -3.99 11.90
N PRO A 141 -77.94 -3.83 12.13
CA PRO A 141 -77.40 -3.89 13.49
C PRO A 141 -78.08 -2.87 14.39
N SER A 142 -78.30 -3.24 15.64
CA SER A 142 -78.96 -2.39 16.63
C SER A 142 -78.13 -1.11 16.87
N GLN A 143 -78.77 -0.05 17.35
CA GLN A 143 -78.06 1.19 17.65
C GLN A 143 -76.92 0.98 18.66
N GLU A 144 -77.09 0.03 19.58
CA GLU A 144 -76.09 -0.38 20.58
C GLU A 144 -74.90 -1.12 19.93
N GLU A 145 -75.16 -2.02 18.97
CA GLU A 145 -74.11 -2.71 18.20
C GLU A 145 -73.25 -1.73 17.39
N LEU A 146 -73.85 -0.66 16.86
CA LEU A 146 -73.14 0.40 16.14
C LEU A 146 -72.22 1.20 17.06
N GLU A 147 -72.62 1.44 18.31
CA GLU A 147 -71.78 2.10 19.32
C GLU A 147 -70.62 1.21 19.79
N ILE A 148 -70.87 -0.10 19.97
CA ILE A 148 -69.84 -1.10 20.29
C ILE A 148 -68.81 -1.16 19.15
N GLN A 149 -69.26 -1.20 17.89
CA GLN A 149 -68.36 -1.21 16.73
C GLN A 149 -67.54 0.09 16.61
N ARG A 150 -68.16 1.26 16.87
CA ARG A 150 -67.46 2.56 16.93
C ARG A 150 -66.38 2.55 18.02
N ARG A 151 -66.68 2.02 19.20
CA ARG A 151 -65.73 1.93 20.32
C ARG A 151 -64.57 0.98 20.01
N GLN A 152 -64.85 -0.20 19.46
CA GLN A 152 -63.80 -1.15 19.06
C GLN A 152 -62.85 -0.56 18.02
N LEU A 153 -63.38 0.18 17.02
CA LEU A 153 -62.54 0.87 16.04
C LEU A 153 -61.65 1.93 16.69
N GLN A 154 -62.18 2.70 17.65
CA GLN A 154 -61.43 3.73 18.37
C GLN A 154 -60.35 3.14 19.30
N GLU A 155 -60.62 2.00 19.95
CA GLU A 155 -59.64 1.25 20.74
C GLU A 155 -58.55 0.65 19.85
N GLN A 156 -58.91 0.09 18.68
CA GLN A 156 -57.95 -0.43 17.70
C GLN A 156 -57.06 0.66 17.11
N GLN A 157 -57.60 1.86 16.85
CA GLN A 157 -56.82 3.03 16.44
C GLN A 157 -55.80 3.44 17.50
N ARG A 158 -56.24 3.54 18.77
CA ARG A 158 -55.35 3.89 19.90
C ARG A 158 -54.25 2.84 20.11
N GLN A 159 -54.57 1.55 19.94
CA GLN A 159 -53.60 0.45 20.01
C GLN A 159 -52.51 0.62 18.93
N LYS A 160 -52.93 0.97 17.70
CA LYS A 160 -52.05 1.19 16.54
C LYS A 160 -51.18 2.44 16.68
N GLU A 161 -51.70 3.50 17.31
CA GLU A 161 -50.92 4.70 17.65
C GLU A 161 -49.83 4.39 18.68
N LEU A 162 -50.16 3.66 19.75
CA LEU A 162 -49.19 3.21 20.78
C LEU A 162 -48.12 2.27 20.22
N GLU A 163 -48.49 1.35 19.32
CA GLU A 163 -47.53 0.47 18.63
C GLU A 163 -46.59 1.28 17.74
N ARG A 164 -47.12 2.26 17.00
CA ARG A 164 -46.32 3.17 16.17
C ARG A 164 -45.37 4.04 17.00
N GLU A 165 -45.83 4.61 18.11
CA GLU A 165 -44.99 5.42 19.01
C GLU A 165 -43.85 4.57 19.60
N ARG A 166 -44.12 3.31 20.00
CA ARG A 166 -43.09 2.38 20.45
C ARG A 166 -42.05 2.10 19.37
N LEU A 167 -42.47 1.84 18.14
CA LEU A 167 -41.57 1.56 17.02
C LEU A 167 -40.74 2.79 16.61
N GLU A 168 -41.34 3.99 16.61
CA GLU A 168 -40.64 5.25 16.38
C GLU A 168 -39.60 5.52 17.50
N ARG A 169 -39.93 5.24 18.76
CA ARG A 169 -39.00 5.36 19.89
C ARG A 169 -37.84 4.36 19.81
N GLU A 170 -38.11 3.09 19.51
CA GLU A 170 -37.08 2.06 19.32
C GLU A 170 -36.14 2.42 18.16
N ARG A 171 -36.68 2.95 17.06
CA ARG A 171 -35.88 3.44 15.92
C ARG A 171 -34.95 4.58 16.34
N MET A 172 -35.46 5.58 17.06
CA MET A 172 -34.65 6.71 17.55
C MET A 172 -33.56 6.27 18.53
N GLU A 173 -33.84 5.30 19.40
CA GLU A 173 -32.85 4.72 20.32
C GLU A 173 -31.76 3.95 19.57
N ARG A 174 -32.14 3.15 18.57
CA ARG A 174 -31.20 2.44 17.69
C ARG A 174 -30.31 3.39 16.88
N GLU A 175 -30.89 4.45 16.31
CA GLU A 175 -30.15 5.48 15.56
C GLU A 175 -29.15 6.22 16.47
N ARG A 176 -29.55 6.53 17.72
CA ARG A 176 -28.66 7.12 18.72
C ARG A 176 -27.48 6.20 19.06
N LEU A 177 -27.74 4.91 19.31
CA LEU A 177 -26.69 3.92 19.60
C LEU A 177 -25.74 3.72 18.40
N GLU A 178 -26.26 3.71 17.18
CA GLU A 178 -25.44 3.63 15.97
C GLU A 178 -24.55 4.86 15.80
N ARG A 179 -25.08 6.06 16.08
CA ARG A 179 -24.33 7.32 16.06
C ARG A 179 -23.21 7.34 17.12
N GLU A 180 -23.50 6.89 18.34
CA GLU A 180 -22.51 6.78 19.43
C GLU A 180 -21.40 5.77 19.10
N ARG A 181 -21.74 4.63 18.47
CA ARG A 181 -20.74 3.66 18.00
C ARG A 181 -19.84 4.23 16.92
N LEU A 182 -20.39 4.94 15.93
CA LEU A 182 -19.63 5.59 14.87
C LEU A 182 -18.72 6.71 15.39
N GLU A 183 -19.18 7.47 16.39
CA GLU A 183 -18.37 8.49 17.06
C GLU A 183 -17.20 7.88 17.84
N ARG A 184 -17.45 6.78 18.58
CA ARG A 184 -16.41 6.03 19.27
C ARG A 184 -15.38 5.40 18.32
N GLU A 185 -15.82 4.82 17.21
CA GLU A 185 -14.93 4.25 16.18
C GLU A 185 -14.06 5.34 15.53
N ARG A 186 -14.62 6.53 15.27
CA ARG A 186 -13.86 7.70 14.78
C ARG A 186 -12.78 8.15 15.77
N LEU A 187 -13.13 8.29 17.05
CA LEU A 187 -12.17 8.66 18.10
C LEU A 187 -11.07 7.62 18.27
N GLU A 188 -11.39 6.33 18.18
CA GLU A 188 -10.40 5.25 18.22
C GLU A 188 -9.45 5.29 17.02
N ARG A 189 -9.99 5.52 15.81
CA ARG A 189 -9.21 5.69 14.58
C ARG A 189 -8.30 6.90 14.63
N GLU A 190 -8.79 8.05 15.11
CA GLU A 190 -8.01 9.28 15.28
C GLU A 190 -6.86 9.09 16.29
N ARG A 191 -7.11 8.38 17.40
CA ARG A 191 -6.05 8.05 18.37
C ARG A 191 -4.98 7.13 17.78
N LEU A 192 -5.37 6.13 17.00
CA LEU A 192 -4.42 5.25 16.30
C LEU A 192 -3.61 6.00 15.23
N GLU A 193 -4.25 6.93 14.49
CA GLU A 193 -3.55 7.79 13.53
C GLU A 193 -2.56 8.73 14.22
N GLN A 194 -2.92 9.35 15.34
CA GLN A 194 -2.01 10.15 16.16
C GLN A 194 -0.82 9.33 16.70
N GLU A 195 -1.08 8.13 17.23
CA GLU A 195 -0.02 7.26 17.75
C GLU A 195 0.97 6.83 16.65
N GLN A 196 0.48 6.51 15.45
CA GLN A 196 1.35 6.19 14.32
C GLN A 196 2.19 7.39 13.88
N LEU A 197 1.59 8.58 13.83
CA LEU A 197 2.29 9.80 13.41
C LEU A 197 3.34 10.25 14.44
N GLU A 198 3.10 10.00 15.74
CA GLU A 198 4.11 10.17 16.78
C GLU A 198 5.24 9.14 16.65
N ARG A 199 4.93 7.86 16.43
CA ARG A 199 5.93 6.80 16.20
C ARG A 199 6.81 7.11 14.99
N GLU A 200 6.22 7.50 13.86
CA GLU A 200 6.96 7.90 12.64
C GLU A 200 7.87 9.11 12.92
N ARG A 201 7.37 10.12 13.66
CA ARG A 201 8.18 11.27 14.07
C ARG A 201 9.36 10.86 14.97
N GLN A 202 9.14 9.96 15.93
CA GLN A 202 10.20 9.44 16.80
C GLN A 202 11.23 8.59 16.03
N GLU A 203 10.78 7.77 15.08
CA GLU A 203 11.68 6.98 14.23
C GLU A 203 12.52 7.90 13.33
N ARG A 204 11.90 8.90 12.70
CA ARG A 204 12.60 9.90 11.90
C ARG A 204 13.64 10.68 12.72
N GLU A 205 13.31 11.10 13.95
CA GLU A 205 14.30 11.78 14.82
C GLU A 205 15.48 10.85 15.18
N ARG A 206 15.23 9.55 15.35
CA ARG A 206 16.30 8.55 15.57
C ARG A 206 17.16 8.37 14.31
N GLN A 207 16.56 8.30 13.13
CA GLN A 207 17.27 8.20 11.85
C GLN A 207 18.13 9.46 11.61
N GLU A 208 17.57 10.66 11.75
CA GLU A 208 18.31 11.93 11.60
C GLU A 208 19.47 12.04 12.62
N ARG A 209 19.27 11.56 13.86
CA ARG A 209 20.34 11.48 14.88
C ARG A 209 21.43 10.48 14.51
N GLN A 210 21.07 9.32 13.97
CA GLN A 210 22.02 8.30 13.52
C GLN A 210 22.83 8.78 12.32
N GLU A 211 22.19 9.38 11.32
CA GLU A 211 22.87 10.04 10.19
C GLU A 211 23.82 11.14 10.67
N ARG A 212 23.42 11.96 11.65
CA ARG A 212 24.28 13.02 12.19
C ARG A 212 25.55 12.43 12.83
N LEU A 213 25.42 11.36 13.61
CA LEU A 213 26.57 10.67 14.21
C LEU A 213 27.46 10.00 13.15
N GLU A 214 26.89 9.43 12.09
CA GLU A 214 27.67 8.85 11.00
C GLU A 214 28.44 9.94 10.22
N ARG A 215 27.79 11.06 9.89
CA ARG A 215 28.45 12.20 9.23
C ARG A 215 29.57 12.77 10.08
N GLU A 216 29.35 12.95 11.38
CA GLU A 216 30.38 13.43 12.33
C GLU A 216 31.57 12.45 12.42
N ARG A 217 31.30 11.13 12.39
CA ARG A 217 32.35 10.10 12.33
C ARG A 217 33.13 10.14 11.01
N GLN A 218 32.45 10.27 9.86
CA GLN A 218 33.09 10.37 8.55
C GLN A 218 33.91 11.66 8.42
N GLU A 219 33.45 12.77 8.97
CA GLU A 219 34.19 14.04 9.01
C GLU A 219 35.45 13.93 9.89
N ARG A 220 35.32 13.32 11.08
CA ARG A 220 36.45 13.04 11.97
C ARG A 220 37.49 12.13 11.30
N GLU A 221 37.08 11.08 10.60
CA GLU A 221 37.98 10.19 9.85
C GLU A 221 38.68 10.92 8.68
N ARG A 222 37.97 11.82 7.98
CA ARG A 222 38.57 12.68 6.94
C ARG A 222 39.61 13.63 7.52
N LEU A 223 39.33 14.24 8.66
CA LEU A 223 40.26 15.12 9.38
C LEU A 223 41.51 14.36 9.84
N GLU A 224 41.35 13.19 10.48
CA GLU A 224 42.48 12.33 10.88
C GLU A 224 43.31 11.87 9.67
N ARG A 225 42.68 11.63 8.51
CA ARG A 225 43.39 11.30 7.26
C ARG A 225 44.17 12.49 6.70
N LEU A 226 43.63 13.70 6.77
CA LEU A 226 44.33 14.93 6.36
C LEU A 226 45.51 15.23 7.29
N GLU A 227 45.33 15.11 8.61
CA GLU A 227 46.40 15.30 9.58
C GLU A 227 47.54 14.28 9.39
N ARG A 228 47.21 13.02 9.08
CA ARG A 228 48.22 11.99 8.74
C ARG A 228 49.02 12.38 7.50
N LEU A 229 48.37 12.86 6.43
CA LEU A 229 49.04 13.27 5.20
C LEU A 229 49.93 14.50 5.41
N ASP A 230 49.51 15.45 6.24
CA ASP A 230 50.33 16.61 6.59
C ASP A 230 51.56 16.20 7.43
N ARG A 231 51.37 15.30 8.40
CA ARG A 231 52.48 14.74 9.19
C ARG A 231 53.49 13.98 8.32
N GLU A 232 53.02 13.15 7.39
CA GLU A 232 53.86 12.43 6.42
C GLU A 232 54.64 13.40 5.51
N ARG A 233 54.01 14.49 5.05
CA ARG A 233 54.70 15.59 4.35
C ARG A 233 55.78 16.23 5.23
N GLN A 234 55.47 16.60 6.47
CA GLN A 234 56.43 17.23 7.38
C GLN A 234 57.62 16.30 7.70
N GLU A 235 57.37 15.00 7.89
CA GLU A 235 58.44 14.00 8.09
C GLU A 235 59.31 13.86 6.84
N ARG A 236 58.70 13.83 5.64
CA ARG A 236 59.43 13.81 4.37
C ARG A 236 60.28 15.06 4.16
N GLU A 237 59.74 16.25 4.42
CA GLU A 237 60.47 17.52 4.32
C GLU A 237 61.64 17.58 5.31
N ARG A 238 61.46 17.10 6.54
CA ARG A 238 62.56 16.95 7.52
C ARG A 238 63.62 15.96 7.07
N GLN A 239 63.21 14.83 6.47
CA GLN A 239 64.14 13.81 5.99
C GLN A 239 64.94 14.31 4.77
N GLU A 240 64.29 15.00 3.82
CA GLU A 240 64.95 15.70 2.72
C GLU A 240 65.89 16.81 3.22
N GLN A 241 65.55 17.50 4.31
CA GLN A 241 66.44 18.49 4.95
C GLN A 241 67.69 17.82 5.55
N LEU A 242 67.52 16.75 6.32
CA LEU A 242 68.64 15.98 6.89
C LEU A 242 69.53 15.34 5.81
N GLU A 243 68.96 14.93 4.67
CA GLU A 243 69.71 14.44 3.52
C GLU A 243 70.50 15.57 2.86
N ARG A 244 69.92 16.76 2.69
CA ARG A 244 70.64 17.96 2.19
C ARG A 244 71.79 18.36 3.10
N GLU A 245 71.55 18.42 4.42
CA GLU A 245 72.58 18.74 5.42
C GLU A 245 73.71 17.70 5.41
N GLN A 246 73.40 16.40 5.27
CA GLN A 246 74.42 15.35 5.09
C GLN A 246 75.21 15.51 3.78
N LEU A 247 74.53 15.82 2.66
CA LEU A 247 75.19 16.05 1.37
C LEU A 247 76.08 17.30 1.37
N GLU A 248 75.69 18.34 2.09
CA GLU A 248 76.50 19.55 2.30
C GLU A 248 77.70 19.26 3.20
N TRP A 249 77.51 18.56 4.33
CA TRP A 249 78.60 18.11 5.20
C TRP A 249 79.58 17.20 4.45
N GLU A 250 79.09 16.26 3.63
CA GLU A 250 79.97 15.40 2.84
C GLU A 250 80.72 16.19 1.76
N ARG A 251 80.07 17.18 1.13
CA ARG A 251 80.70 18.09 0.17
C ARG A 251 81.82 18.90 0.83
N GLU A 252 81.55 19.50 1.98
CA GLU A 252 82.54 20.28 2.74
C GLU A 252 83.72 19.40 3.21
N ARG A 253 83.44 18.18 3.68
CA ARG A 253 84.45 17.18 3.99
C ARG A 253 85.29 16.80 2.76
N ARG A 254 84.67 16.60 1.59
CA ARG A 254 85.39 16.29 0.33
C ARG A 254 86.25 17.47 -0.14
N VAL A 255 85.76 18.71 -0.03
CA VAL A 255 86.55 19.92 -0.34
C VAL A 255 87.74 20.05 0.62
N SER A 256 87.53 19.81 1.92
CA SER A 256 88.58 19.80 2.93
C SER A 256 89.61 18.68 2.69
N SER A 257 89.17 17.50 2.25
CA SER A 257 90.04 16.38 1.88
C SER A 257 90.80 16.61 0.57
N ALA A 258 90.25 17.37 -0.37
CA ALA A 258 90.89 17.70 -1.65
C ALA A 258 91.93 18.83 -1.53
N ALA A 259 91.98 19.53 -0.40
CA ALA A 259 93.01 20.53 -0.08
C ALA A 259 94.33 19.91 0.45
N ALA A 260 94.36 18.60 0.71
CA ALA A 260 95.60 17.87 1.00
C ALA A 260 96.24 17.36 -0.31
N PRO A 261 97.57 17.51 -0.51
CA PRO A 261 98.21 17.07 -1.75
C PRO A 261 98.20 15.54 -1.84
N ALA A 262 97.76 15.02 -2.98
CA ALA A 262 97.84 13.59 -3.28
C ALA A 262 99.29 13.12 -3.30
N SER A 263 99.57 11.98 -2.66
CA SER A 263 100.85 11.27 -2.80
C SER A 263 100.66 9.75 -2.71
N VAL A 264 100.71 9.14 -3.90
CA VAL A 264 101.27 7.82 -4.24
C VAL A 264 100.67 6.55 -3.59
N GLU A 265 100.07 5.77 -4.49
CA GLU A 265 99.86 4.32 -4.57
C GLU A 265 100.72 3.33 -3.71
N THR A 266 100.02 2.35 -3.11
CA THR A 266 100.39 0.89 -3.02
C THR A 266 101.52 0.42 -2.04
N PRO A 267 101.70 -0.90 -1.80
CA PRO A 267 100.81 -1.79 -1.01
C PRO A 267 101.55 -2.70 0.02
N LEU A 268 100.82 -3.50 0.83
CA LEU A 268 101.11 -4.87 1.36
C LEU A 268 100.83 -5.17 2.86
N ASN A 269 100.18 -6.33 3.07
CA ASN A 269 100.32 -7.35 4.13
C ASN A 269 100.49 -7.03 5.64
N SER A 270 99.47 -7.47 6.40
CA SER A 270 99.51 -8.56 7.41
C SER A 270 100.19 -8.42 8.80
N VAL A 271 99.63 -9.23 9.73
CA VAL A 271 100.21 -9.86 10.94
C VAL A 271 99.97 -9.24 12.35
N LEU A 272 99.05 -9.93 13.07
CA LEU A 272 99.03 -10.35 14.50
C LEU A 272 98.95 -9.35 15.68
N GLY A 273 98.22 -9.78 16.74
CA GLY A 273 98.02 -9.14 18.05
C GLY A 273 96.52 -9.03 18.39
N ASP A 274 95.80 -10.09 18.80
CA ASP A 274 95.88 -10.91 20.03
C ASP A 274 95.23 -10.26 21.29
N SER A 275 94.38 -11.05 21.95
CA SER A 275 93.75 -10.91 23.27
C SER A 275 92.65 -9.82 23.46
N SER A 276 91.37 -10.18 23.68
CA SER A 276 90.73 -10.85 24.87
C SER A 276 90.22 -9.81 25.87
N ALA A 277 88.98 -9.79 26.39
CA ALA A 277 87.79 -10.67 26.32
C ALA A 277 86.51 -9.77 26.27
N SER A 278 85.23 -10.19 26.35
CA SER A 278 84.57 -11.45 26.77
C SER A 278 83.23 -11.67 26.05
N GLU A 279 82.67 -12.88 26.19
CA GLU A 279 81.28 -13.27 25.89
C GLU A 279 80.38 -13.15 27.17
N PRO A 280 79.03 -13.33 27.16
CA PRO A 280 78.27 -14.36 26.42
C PRO A 280 77.03 -13.89 25.65
N GLY A 281 76.76 -14.56 24.52
CA GLY A 281 75.51 -14.43 23.79
C GLY A 281 74.37 -15.32 24.32
N LEU A 282 73.22 -15.22 23.66
CA LEU A 282 72.31 -16.34 23.47
C LEU A 282 71.81 -16.36 22.02
N GLN A 283 71.61 -17.57 21.53
CA GLN A 283 71.34 -17.87 20.12
C GLN A 283 69.87 -17.63 19.76
N ALA A 284 69.61 -17.16 18.54
CA ALA A 284 68.72 -17.85 17.59
C ALA A 284 68.89 -17.30 16.17
N ALA A 285 69.30 -18.15 15.24
CA ALA A 285 69.11 -17.94 13.80
C ALA A 285 67.59 -18.03 13.48
N SER A 286 67.05 -17.51 12.38
CA SER A 286 67.64 -17.48 11.04
C SER A 286 67.11 -16.33 10.16
N GLN A 287 67.96 -15.87 9.24
CA GLN A 287 67.61 -15.07 8.06
C GLN A 287 67.23 -15.99 6.87
N PRO A 288 67.12 -15.51 5.61
CA PRO A 288 66.04 -14.68 5.07
C PRO A 288 65.48 -15.25 3.76
N ALA A 289 64.48 -14.59 3.13
CA ALA A 289 64.28 -14.66 1.68
C ALA A 289 63.45 -13.45 1.18
N GLU A 290 63.71 -13.05 -0.06
CA GLU A 290 63.17 -11.83 -0.68
C GLU A 290 61.82 -12.02 -1.41
N THR A 291 61.20 -10.88 -1.74
CA THR A 291 60.24 -10.70 -2.85
C THR A 291 60.98 -10.92 -4.20
N PRO A 292 60.32 -11.21 -5.37
CA PRO A 292 59.14 -10.47 -5.83
C PRO A 292 58.09 -11.17 -6.76
N ALA A 293 56.97 -10.46 -6.92
CA ALA A 293 56.16 -10.25 -8.14
C ALA A 293 55.61 -11.40 -9.04
N GLN A 294 54.26 -11.44 -9.09
CA GLN A 294 53.36 -11.66 -10.26
C GLN A 294 53.32 -13.03 -10.99
N GLN A 295 52.12 -13.64 -11.05
CA GLN A 295 51.22 -13.73 -12.25
C GLN A 295 50.10 -14.79 -12.03
N GLY A 296 48.91 -14.61 -12.64
CA GLY A 296 48.01 -15.74 -13.01
C GLY A 296 46.73 -16.03 -12.20
N ILE A 297 45.64 -15.34 -12.55
CA ILE A 297 44.22 -15.78 -12.73
C ILE A 297 43.96 -17.29 -12.49
N VAL A 298 42.99 -17.74 -11.66
CA VAL A 298 41.54 -17.94 -11.96
C VAL A 298 40.68 -17.94 -10.68
N LEU A 299 39.45 -17.37 -10.77
CA LEU A 299 38.43 -17.36 -9.72
C LEU A 299 37.57 -18.64 -9.70
N GLY A 300 37.33 -19.20 -8.51
CA GLY A 300 36.24 -20.15 -8.23
C GLY A 300 35.14 -19.50 -7.36
N PRO A 301 33.86 -19.91 -7.48
CA PRO A 301 32.77 -19.26 -6.76
C PRO A 301 32.80 -19.59 -5.24
N PRO A 302 32.38 -18.65 -4.37
CA PRO A 302 32.34 -18.88 -2.93
C PRO A 302 31.21 -19.85 -2.54
N ALA A 303 31.45 -20.64 -1.48
CA ALA A 303 30.45 -21.55 -0.93
C ALA A 303 29.27 -20.78 -0.28
N PRO A 304 28.03 -21.30 -0.35
CA PRO A 304 26.86 -20.65 0.26
C PRO A 304 26.89 -20.72 1.79
N PRO A 305 26.32 -19.72 2.50
CA PRO A 305 26.25 -19.71 3.96
C PRO A 305 25.28 -20.77 4.51
N PRO A 306 25.47 -21.23 5.76
CA PRO A 306 24.56 -22.18 6.41
C PRO A 306 23.18 -21.56 6.70
N PRO A 307 22.11 -22.37 6.73
CA PRO A 307 20.75 -21.88 6.99
C PRO A 307 20.54 -21.44 8.45
N PRO A 308 19.63 -20.48 8.71
CA PRO A 308 19.31 -20.03 10.06
C PRO A 308 18.53 -21.09 10.87
N PRO A 309 18.61 -21.06 12.21
CA PRO A 309 17.86 -21.98 13.07
C PRO A 309 16.35 -21.74 12.99
N LEU A 310 15.57 -22.83 13.05
CA LEU A 310 14.10 -22.80 13.05
C LEU A 310 13.55 -22.19 14.36
N PRO A 311 12.42 -21.46 14.31
CA PRO A 311 11.75 -20.99 15.52
C PRO A 311 11.16 -22.17 16.33
N PRO A 312 11.09 -22.06 17.67
CA PRO A 312 10.41 -23.06 18.49
C PRO A 312 8.92 -23.10 18.15
N GLY A 313 8.38 -24.31 17.99
CA GLY A 313 6.95 -24.52 17.78
C GLY A 313 6.12 -24.16 19.02
N PRO A 314 4.79 -23.97 18.87
CA PRO A 314 3.93 -23.64 19.99
C PRO A 314 3.90 -24.78 21.01
N ALA A 315 4.01 -24.44 22.30
CA ALA A 315 3.66 -25.35 23.37
C ALA A 315 2.15 -25.66 23.33
N GLN A 316 1.79 -26.91 23.64
CA GLN A 316 0.39 -27.28 23.95
C GLN A 316 0.01 -26.83 25.36
#